data_AF-A0A954RRG5-F1
#
_entry.id   AF-A0A954RRG5-F1
#
_cell.length_a   1.000
_cell.length_b   1.000
_cell.length_c   1.000
_cell.angle_alpha   90.00
_cell.angle_beta   90.00
_cell.angle_gamma   90.00
#
_symmetry.space_group_name_H-M   'P 1'
#
loop_
_entity.id
_entity.type
_entity.pdbx_description
1 polymer ?
#
loop_
_entity_poly.entity_id
_entity_poly.type
_entity_poly.pdbx_seq_one_letter_code
_entity_poly.pdbx_strand_id
1 'polypeptide(L)'
;MITLPDRECRLLLRARNGARLFLDGKLILEAPFHTINGSAHGKIRHVDVIKNETIRPLYVGDNEKVATLRGDGKPHRLRLELFLGGKKKRPELGETSVSLEGEDGLFRILSPQKAWRYAITDDEFFAFREQDRLYQQELNAERRRIAGKEETNYWDQRHELARTVLQGKPKIPIPNVKNASAVYNPIDRFINEKLESGKLEPNQLIDDWAFVRRVTLDVIGTVPTPEQIESFFADKPEGRRERYIELLLKHPGWADHWVSYWQDVLAENPNIVNPTLNNTGPFRWWIHESFLDNKPFDRFATELIRMEGSKHYGGPGGFEMATQNDVPMAAKAHIVGQAFLGLEMKCARCHDAPFHDFKQSDLFQVAAMLRRGPQAVPKSS
;
A
#
# COMPACT_ATOMS: atom_id res chain seq x y z
N MET A 1 23.37 -18.11 7.36
CA MET A 1 24.20 -19.01 8.19
C MET A 1 23.60 -19.05 9.58
N ILE A 2 23.63 -20.18 10.25
CA ILE A 2 23.23 -20.34 11.65
C ILE A 2 24.37 -21.04 12.41
N THR A 3 24.59 -20.72 13.67
CA THR A 3 25.53 -21.48 14.51
C THR A 3 24.74 -22.46 15.33
N LEU A 4 25.00 -23.76 15.16
CA LEU A 4 24.36 -24.79 15.98
C LEU A 4 25.18 -24.95 17.27
N PRO A 5 24.53 -25.05 18.44
CA PRO A 5 25.26 -25.20 19.70
C PRO A 5 26.00 -26.55 19.71
N ASP A 6 27.18 -26.62 20.35
CA ASP A 6 28.00 -27.84 20.46
C ASP A 6 27.39 -28.86 21.44
N ARG A 7 26.17 -29.32 21.10
CA ARG A 7 25.36 -30.27 21.85
C ARG A 7 24.32 -30.88 20.92
N GLU A 8 23.57 -31.84 21.46
CA GLU A 8 22.32 -32.25 20.82
C GLU A 8 21.30 -31.10 20.84
N CYS A 9 20.70 -30.83 19.69
CA CYS A 9 19.68 -29.81 19.53
C CYS A 9 18.60 -30.27 18.53
N ARG A 10 17.40 -29.70 18.68
CA ARG A 10 16.25 -30.01 17.81
C ARG A 10 15.93 -28.84 16.89
N LEU A 11 15.76 -29.14 15.61
CA LEU A 11 15.24 -28.21 14.61
C LEU A 11 13.77 -28.54 14.32
N LEU A 12 12.91 -27.54 14.38
CA LEU A 12 11.50 -27.61 14.04
C LEU A 12 11.25 -26.92 12.69
N LEU A 13 10.58 -27.62 11.78
CA LEU A 13 10.01 -27.07 10.55
C LEU A 13 8.49 -27.02 10.69
N ARG A 14 7.89 -25.84 10.59
CA ARG A 14 6.44 -25.63 10.41
C ARG A 14 6.19 -25.19 8.97
N ALA A 15 5.20 -25.76 8.28
CA ALA A 15 4.88 -25.39 6.89
C ALA A 15 3.44 -25.74 6.45
N ARG A 16 2.81 -24.83 5.69
CA ARG A 16 1.46 -24.97 5.09
C ARG A 16 1.39 -25.93 3.91
N ASN A 17 2.43 -25.94 3.10
CA ASN A 17 2.54 -26.77 1.90
C ASN A 17 3.74 -27.71 2.02
N GLY A 18 4.02 -28.46 0.96
CA GLY A 18 5.25 -29.24 0.88
C GLY A 18 6.47 -28.36 1.11
N ALA A 19 7.38 -28.80 1.96
CA ALA A 19 8.59 -28.06 2.32
C ALA A 19 9.76 -29.00 2.57
N ARG A 20 10.97 -28.53 2.29
CA ARG A 20 12.22 -29.26 2.54
C ARG A 20 13.23 -28.37 3.22
N LEU A 21 13.86 -28.89 4.26
CA LEU A 21 14.92 -28.21 4.98
C LEU A 21 16.24 -28.94 4.77
N PHE A 22 17.25 -28.19 4.36
CA PHE A 22 18.62 -28.69 4.15
C PHE A 22 19.58 -28.01 5.12
N LEU A 23 20.54 -28.79 5.63
CA LEU A 23 21.70 -28.32 6.39
C LEU A 23 22.96 -28.69 5.59
N ASP A 24 23.73 -27.68 5.19
CA ASP A 24 24.94 -27.83 4.35
C ASP A 24 24.72 -28.68 3.10
N GLY A 25 23.55 -28.52 2.48
CA GLY A 25 23.16 -29.25 1.27
C GLY A 25 22.56 -30.64 1.51
N LYS A 26 22.60 -31.16 2.75
CA LYS A 26 21.96 -32.44 3.11
C LYS A 26 20.52 -32.20 3.57
N LEU A 27 19.57 -32.96 3.02
CA LEU A 27 18.17 -32.92 3.44
C LEU A 27 18.05 -33.45 4.88
N ILE A 28 17.43 -32.66 5.76
CA ILE A 28 17.22 -33.01 7.18
C ILE A 28 15.75 -33.13 7.57
N LEU A 29 14.85 -32.34 6.97
CA LEU A 29 13.40 -32.43 7.19
C LEU A 29 12.64 -32.29 5.88
N GLU A 30 11.54 -33.03 5.75
CA GLU A 30 10.57 -32.91 4.66
C GLU A 30 9.15 -32.88 5.22
N ALA A 31 8.41 -31.80 4.96
CA ALA A 31 7.00 -31.69 5.23
C ALA A 31 6.22 -32.10 3.97
N PRO A 32 5.30 -33.07 4.05
CA PRO A 32 4.55 -33.54 2.88
C PRO A 32 3.49 -32.52 2.47
N PHE A 33 3.00 -32.64 1.23
CA PHE A 33 1.81 -31.91 0.82
C PHE A 33 0.56 -32.41 1.56
N HIS A 34 -0.39 -31.50 1.82
CA HIS A 34 -1.73 -31.95 2.21
C HIS A 34 -2.47 -32.59 1.02
N THR A 35 -3.08 -33.74 1.29
CA THR A 35 -4.11 -34.32 0.44
C THR A 35 -5.43 -33.63 0.78
N ILE A 36 -5.81 -32.63 -0.01
CA ILE A 36 -7.10 -31.96 0.12
C ILE A 36 -8.09 -32.73 -0.76
N ASN A 37 -9.04 -33.43 -0.14
CA ASN A 37 -10.18 -34.00 -0.86
C ASN A 37 -11.27 -32.92 -0.99
N GLY A 38 -11.88 -32.78 -2.16
CA GLY A 38 -12.90 -31.76 -2.45
C GLY A 38 -14.29 -32.11 -1.94
N SER A 39 -14.49 -33.24 -1.26
CA SER A 39 -15.80 -33.61 -0.72
C SER A 39 -16.05 -32.96 0.64
N ALA A 40 -17.27 -32.44 0.84
CA ALA A 40 -17.74 -31.90 2.11
C ALA A 40 -17.91 -32.97 3.23
N HIS A 41 -17.54 -34.23 2.94
CA HIS A 41 -17.56 -35.37 3.86
C HIS A 41 -16.14 -35.76 4.33
N GLY A 42 -15.16 -34.87 4.17
CA GLY A 42 -13.80 -35.13 4.63
C GLY A 42 -13.72 -35.32 6.15
N LYS A 43 -12.95 -36.31 6.60
CA LYS A 43 -12.59 -36.45 8.02
C LYS A 43 -11.69 -35.28 8.42
N ILE A 44 -11.91 -34.71 9.62
CA ILE A 44 -10.99 -33.73 10.21
C ILE A 44 -9.63 -34.42 10.33
N ARG A 45 -8.61 -33.84 9.69
CA ARG A 45 -7.26 -34.38 9.73
C ARG A 45 -6.63 -34.01 11.06
N HIS A 46 -6.46 -35.00 11.93
CA HIS A 46 -5.61 -34.84 13.10
C HIS A 46 -4.18 -34.63 12.60
N VAL A 47 -3.55 -33.55 13.06
CA VAL A 47 -2.14 -33.28 12.78
C VAL A 47 -1.35 -33.81 13.97
N ASP A 48 -0.23 -34.47 13.70
CA ASP A 48 0.72 -34.85 14.73
C ASP A 48 1.36 -33.57 15.27
N VAL A 49 0.79 -33.02 16.33
CA VAL A 49 1.35 -31.86 17.03
C VAL A 49 2.49 -32.36 17.91
N ILE A 50 3.61 -31.66 17.90
CA ILE A 50 4.67 -31.91 18.87
C ILE A 50 4.08 -31.65 20.24
N LYS A 51 3.99 -32.69 21.08
CA LYS A 51 3.52 -32.58 22.47
C LYS A 51 4.55 -31.82 23.29
N ASN A 52 4.57 -30.51 23.15
CA ASN A 52 5.31 -29.58 23.98
C ASN A 52 4.34 -28.48 24.37
N GLU A 53 4.10 -28.32 25.66
CA GLU A 53 3.13 -27.35 26.22
C GLU A 53 3.51 -25.90 25.91
N THR A 54 4.75 -25.65 25.47
CA THR A 54 5.27 -24.30 25.19
C THR A 54 5.20 -23.87 23.73
N ILE A 55 4.89 -24.78 22.80
CA ILE A 55 4.73 -24.45 21.38
C ILE A 55 3.27 -24.06 21.16
N ARG A 56 3.04 -22.88 20.58
CA ARG A 56 1.69 -22.43 20.25
C ARG A 56 0.99 -23.39 19.30
N PRO A 57 -0.34 -23.57 19.42
CA PRO A 57 -1.09 -24.55 18.66
C PRO A 57 -0.83 -24.45 17.15
N LEU A 58 -0.71 -25.61 16.51
CA LEU A 58 -0.53 -25.71 15.07
C LEU A 58 -1.84 -25.35 14.36
N TYR A 59 -1.80 -24.35 13.47
CA TYR A 59 -2.97 -23.96 12.70
C TYR A 59 -3.42 -25.07 11.74
N VAL A 60 -4.73 -25.21 11.53
CA VAL A 60 -5.29 -26.24 10.65
C VAL A 60 -4.70 -26.10 9.24
N GLY A 61 -4.11 -27.19 8.74
CA GLY A 61 -3.48 -27.25 7.44
C GLY A 61 -2.03 -26.77 7.40
N ASP A 62 -1.38 -26.55 8.54
CA ASP A 62 0.08 -26.60 8.64
C ASP A 62 0.55 -28.01 9.05
N ASN A 63 1.81 -28.33 8.76
CA ASN A 63 2.50 -29.53 9.26
C ASN A 63 3.69 -29.12 10.12
N GLU A 64 4.06 -30.01 11.04
CA GLU A 64 5.28 -29.90 11.82
C GLU A 64 6.17 -31.13 11.64
N LYS A 65 7.48 -30.89 11.58
CA LYS A 65 8.50 -31.93 11.60
C LYS A 65 9.67 -31.48 12.46
N VAL A 66 10.23 -32.42 13.25
CA VAL A 66 11.41 -32.17 14.08
C VAL A 66 12.54 -33.10 13.66
N ALA A 67 13.76 -32.56 13.56
CA ALA A 67 14.99 -33.35 13.47
C ALA A 67 15.81 -33.10 14.73
N THR A 68 16.33 -34.17 15.32
CA THR A 68 17.39 -34.10 16.32
C THR A 68 18.73 -34.24 15.62
N LEU A 69 19.66 -33.35 15.93
CA LEU A 69 21.01 -33.35 15.38
C LEU A 69 22.03 -32.91 16.44
N ARG A 70 23.30 -33.27 16.26
CA ARG A 70 24.40 -32.82 17.09
C ARG A 70 25.10 -31.65 16.40
N GLY A 71 25.04 -30.46 17.00
CA GLY A 71 25.83 -29.32 16.54
C GLY A 71 27.29 -29.43 16.99
N ASP A 72 28.14 -28.61 16.38
CA ASP A 72 29.59 -28.60 16.60
C ASP A 72 30.14 -27.20 16.97
N GLY A 73 29.23 -26.27 17.30
CA GLY A 73 29.57 -24.87 17.61
C GLY A 73 29.96 -24.02 16.41
N LYS A 74 29.89 -24.54 15.17
CA LYS A 74 30.32 -23.83 13.96
C LYS A 74 29.14 -23.28 13.14
N PRO A 75 29.39 -22.31 12.24
CA PRO A 75 28.38 -21.82 11.32
C PRO A 75 28.03 -22.86 10.24
N HIS A 76 26.75 -23.14 10.08
CA HIS A 76 26.17 -23.99 9.05
C HIS A 76 25.23 -23.21 8.12
N ARG A 77 25.09 -23.68 6.88
CA ARG A 77 24.15 -23.14 5.90
C ARG A 77 22.84 -23.89 5.98
N LEU A 78 21.80 -23.18 6.42
CA LEU A 78 20.43 -23.66 6.32
C LEU A 78 19.78 -23.20 5.01
N ARG A 79 19.08 -24.09 4.32
CA ARG A 79 18.27 -23.78 3.13
C ARG A 79 16.88 -24.37 3.30
N LEU A 80 15.87 -23.51 3.29
CA LEU A 80 14.46 -23.90 3.26
C LEU A 80 13.95 -23.78 1.82
N GLU A 81 13.35 -24.85 1.31
CA GLU A 81 12.63 -24.87 0.03
C GLU A 81 11.14 -25.04 0.32
N LEU A 82 10.32 -24.14 -0.25
CA LEU A 82 8.87 -24.11 -0.07
C LEU A 82 8.17 -24.22 -1.40
N PHE A 83 7.12 -25.04 -1.46
CA PHE A 83 6.24 -25.12 -2.62
C PHE A 83 4.99 -24.26 -2.38
N LEU A 84 4.86 -23.17 -3.12
CA LEU A 84 3.72 -22.25 -3.01
C LEU A 84 2.83 -22.34 -4.26
N GLY A 85 1.55 -22.65 -4.06
CA GLY A 85 0.57 -22.67 -5.14
C GLY A 85 0.68 -23.83 -6.12
N GLY A 86 -0.20 -23.81 -7.12
CA GLY A 86 -0.43 -24.88 -8.09
C GLY A 86 -1.92 -25.26 -8.15
N LYS A 87 -2.34 -25.97 -9.21
CA LYS A 87 -3.78 -26.27 -9.51
C LYS A 87 -4.58 -26.87 -8.35
N LYS A 88 -3.90 -27.56 -7.40
CA LYS A 88 -4.52 -28.20 -6.22
C LYS A 88 -3.83 -27.84 -4.90
N LYS A 89 -3.04 -26.77 -4.88
CA LYS A 89 -2.21 -26.37 -3.73
C LYS A 89 -2.53 -24.95 -3.32
N ARG A 90 -2.42 -24.65 -2.03
CA ARG A 90 -2.73 -23.30 -1.51
C ARG A 90 -1.61 -22.33 -1.90
N PRO A 91 -1.92 -21.11 -2.36
CA PRO A 91 -0.93 -20.07 -2.62
C PRO A 91 -0.58 -19.27 -1.35
N GLU A 92 -0.61 -19.91 -0.18
CA GLU A 92 -0.46 -19.27 1.13
C GLU A 92 0.71 -19.89 1.88
N LEU A 93 1.39 -19.06 2.69
CA LEU A 93 2.51 -19.49 3.52
C LEU A 93 2.08 -20.10 4.86
N GLY A 94 0.89 -19.77 5.38
CA GLY A 94 0.51 -20.15 6.74
C GLY A 94 1.54 -19.69 7.77
N GLU A 95 1.82 -20.52 8.78
CA GLU A 95 2.82 -20.23 9.82
C GLU A 95 4.18 -20.86 9.50
N THR A 96 4.59 -20.78 8.22
CA THR A 96 5.84 -21.39 7.77
C THR A 96 7.05 -20.78 8.49
N SER A 97 7.81 -21.62 9.18
CA SER A 97 8.98 -21.20 9.95
C SER A 97 9.95 -22.35 10.16
N VAL A 98 11.21 -22.00 10.43
CA VAL A 98 12.20 -22.94 10.95
C VAL A 98 12.64 -22.41 12.31
N SER A 99 12.66 -23.28 13.32
CA SER A 99 13.00 -22.90 14.69
C SER A 99 14.04 -23.86 15.26
N LEU A 100 14.90 -23.36 16.15
CA LEU A 100 15.85 -24.18 16.92
C LEU A 100 15.45 -24.15 18.39
N GLU A 101 15.57 -25.31 19.04
CA GLU A 101 15.38 -25.43 20.47
C GLU A 101 16.54 -24.81 21.28
N GLY A 102 16.20 -23.93 22.21
CA GLY A 102 17.10 -23.38 23.22
C GLY A 102 17.46 -24.36 24.33
N GLU A 103 18.21 -23.91 25.33
CA GLU A 103 18.52 -24.72 26.53
C GLU A 103 17.33 -24.80 27.50
N ASP A 104 16.44 -23.82 27.41
CA ASP A 104 15.17 -23.74 28.14
C ASP A 104 14.04 -24.56 27.49
N GLY A 105 14.35 -25.33 26.44
CA GLY A 105 13.37 -26.15 25.70
C GLY A 105 12.44 -25.38 24.76
N LEU A 106 12.60 -24.05 24.64
CA LEU A 106 11.79 -23.22 23.77
C LEU A 106 12.34 -23.22 22.33
N PHE A 107 11.46 -23.46 21.35
CA PHE A 107 11.79 -23.34 19.93
C PHE A 107 11.74 -21.88 19.50
N ARG A 108 12.87 -21.34 19.05
CA ARG A 108 13.00 -19.96 18.59
C ARG A 108 13.15 -19.86 17.09
N ILE A 109 12.38 -18.97 16.48
CA ILE A 109 12.32 -18.76 15.03
C ILE A 109 13.68 -18.26 14.52
N LEU A 110 14.17 -18.90 13.46
CA LEU A 110 15.39 -18.51 12.77
C LEU A 110 15.11 -17.32 11.84
N SER A 111 15.93 -16.27 11.96
CA SER A 111 15.91 -15.11 11.06
C SER A 111 17.30 -14.84 10.49
N PRO A 112 17.42 -14.38 9.23
CA PRO A 112 18.68 -13.92 8.64
C PRO A 112 19.30 -12.70 9.36
N GLN A 113 18.47 -11.92 10.08
CA GLN A 113 18.88 -10.73 10.80
C GLN A 113 18.97 -11.05 12.30
N LYS A 114 19.99 -10.50 12.97
CA LYS A 114 20.51 -10.97 14.26
C LYS A 114 19.45 -11.24 15.35
N ALA A 115 19.79 -12.25 16.16
CA ALA A 115 19.21 -12.76 17.40
C ALA A 115 17.92 -13.59 17.26
N TRP A 116 18.05 -14.84 17.70
CA TRP A 116 17.05 -15.85 18.05
C TRP A 116 16.08 -15.28 19.09
N ARG A 117 15.20 -14.37 18.69
CA ARG A 117 14.45 -13.56 19.65
C ARG A 117 13.12 -14.16 20.03
N TYR A 118 12.41 -14.73 19.07
CA TYR A 118 11.01 -15.10 19.26
C TYR A 118 10.86 -16.60 19.36
N ALA A 119 10.51 -17.07 20.56
CA ALA A 119 9.95 -18.37 20.78
C ALA A 119 8.61 -18.49 20.02
N ILE A 120 8.27 -19.70 19.59
CA ILE A 120 6.99 -20.01 18.96
C ILE A 120 5.87 -20.15 20.01
N THR A 121 5.79 -19.20 20.95
CA THR A 121 4.69 -19.02 21.91
C THR A 121 3.66 -18.06 21.33
N ASP A 122 2.44 -18.01 21.87
CA ASP A 122 1.42 -17.08 21.36
C ASP A 122 1.87 -15.61 21.50
N ASP A 123 2.38 -15.22 22.67
CA ASP A 123 2.81 -13.85 22.95
C ASP A 123 3.96 -13.39 22.03
N GLU A 124 5.01 -14.20 21.89
CA GLU A 124 6.19 -13.83 21.12
C GLU A 124 5.98 -13.96 19.61
N PHE A 125 5.11 -14.88 19.16
CA PHE A 125 4.82 -15.03 17.73
C PHE A 125 4.12 -13.80 17.14
N PHE A 126 3.18 -13.18 17.86
CA PHE A 126 2.54 -11.96 17.35
C PHE A 126 3.52 -10.79 17.24
N ALA A 127 4.42 -10.64 18.21
CA ALA A 127 5.49 -9.65 18.14
C ALA A 127 6.43 -9.92 16.95
N PHE A 128 6.79 -11.18 16.71
CA PHE A 128 7.55 -11.58 15.51
C PHE A 128 6.82 -11.22 14.21
N ARG A 129 5.53 -11.54 14.11
CA ARG A 129 4.72 -11.26 12.91
C ARG A 129 4.64 -9.77 12.61
N GLU A 130 4.51 -8.94 13.64
CA GLU A 130 4.52 -7.50 13.47
C GLU A 130 5.87 -7.00 12.97
N GLN A 131 6.96 -7.46 13.57
CA GLN A 131 8.30 -7.08 13.14
C GLN A 131 8.63 -7.56 11.72
N ASP A 132 8.29 -8.80 11.37
CA ASP A 132 8.47 -9.33 10.01
C ASP A 132 7.66 -8.51 9.00
N ARG A 133 6.40 -8.16 9.32
CA ARG A 133 5.57 -7.29 8.46
C ARG A 133 6.25 -5.95 8.20
N LEU A 134 6.70 -5.26 9.25
CA LEU A 134 7.40 -3.97 9.12
C LEU A 134 8.68 -4.11 8.30
N TYR A 135 9.46 -5.17 8.53
CA TYR A 135 10.66 -5.45 7.74
C TYR A 135 10.35 -5.68 6.26
N GLN A 136 9.33 -6.50 5.93
CA GLN A 136 8.95 -6.74 4.54
C GLN A 136 8.46 -5.46 3.86
N GLN A 137 7.71 -4.61 4.59
CA GLN A 137 7.26 -3.31 4.10
C GLN A 137 8.45 -2.39 3.79
N GLU A 138 9.43 -2.29 4.70
CA GLU A 138 10.63 -1.49 4.51
C GLU A 138 11.49 -2.01 3.35
N LEU A 139 11.70 -3.33 3.28
CA LEU A 139 12.44 -3.96 2.19
C LEU A 139 11.76 -3.71 0.84
N ASN A 140 10.43 -3.81 0.78
CA ASN A 140 9.67 -3.52 -0.44
C ASN A 140 9.79 -2.04 -0.83
N ALA A 141 9.63 -1.12 0.12
CA ALA A 141 9.79 0.31 -0.11
C ALA A 141 11.21 0.66 -0.61
N GLU A 142 12.25 0.08 -0.02
CA GLU A 142 13.63 0.28 -0.47
C GLU A 142 13.83 -0.24 -1.90
N ARG A 143 13.31 -1.43 -2.22
CA ARG A 143 13.40 -1.98 -3.58
C ARG A 143 12.69 -1.12 -4.60
N ARG A 144 11.49 -0.61 -4.29
CA ARG A 144 10.76 0.33 -5.17
C ARG A 144 11.53 1.63 -5.34
N ARG A 145 12.10 2.20 -4.26
CA ARG A 145 12.96 3.39 -4.33
C ARG A 145 14.20 3.16 -5.19
N ILE A 146 14.87 2.03 -5.06
CA ILE A 146 16.02 1.67 -5.90
C ILE A 146 15.60 1.54 -7.37
N ALA A 147 14.53 0.81 -7.66
CA ALA A 147 14.02 0.67 -9.03
C ALA A 147 13.61 2.03 -9.64
N GLY A 148 12.99 2.91 -8.83
CA GLY A 148 12.58 4.24 -9.26
C GLY A 148 13.74 5.17 -9.63
N LYS A 149 14.95 4.95 -9.08
CA LYS A 149 16.15 5.75 -9.42
C LYS A 149 16.52 5.64 -10.91
N GLU A 150 16.24 4.51 -11.54
CA GLU A 150 16.50 4.32 -12.97
C GLU A 150 15.65 5.27 -13.84
N GLU A 151 14.50 5.72 -13.31
CA GLU A 151 13.58 6.63 -14.00
C GLU A 151 13.76 8.10 -13.61
N THR A 152 14.57 8.43 -12.59
CA THR A 152 14.73 9.80 -12.09
C THR A 152 15.11 10.77 -13.20
N ASN A 153 16.11 10.41 -14.02
CA ASN A 153 16.56 11.25 -15.14
C ASN A 153 15.44 11.54 -16.15
N TYR A 154 14.57 10.56 -16.41
CA TYR A 154 13.43 10.74 -17.31
C TYR A 154 12.43 11.75 -16.75
N TRP A 155 12.10 11.64 -15.47
CA TRP A 155 11.15 12.54 -14.80
C TRP A 155 11.71 13.95 -14.64
N ASP A 156 12.99 14.09 -14.30
CA ASP A 156 13.66 15.39 -14.19
C ASP A 156 13.63 16.16 -15.52
N GLN A 157 13.90 15.47 -16.64
CA GLN A 157 13.78 16.05 -17.98
C GLN A 157 12.36 16.52 -18.28
N ARG A 158 11.33 15.74 -17.90
CA ARG A 158 9.93 16.14 -18.08
C ARG A 158 9.56 17.34 -17.22
N HIS A 159 10.03 17.40 -15.98
CA HIS A 159 9.81 18.53 -15.09
C HIS A 159 10.47 19.80 -15.63
N GLU A 160 11.69 19.71 -16.18
CA GLU A 160 12.36 20.83 -16.84
C GLU A 160 11.59 21.32 -18.07
N LEU A 161 11.13 20.39 -18.91
CA LEU A 161 10.32 20.72 -20.08
C LEU A 161 9.02 21.41 -19.67
N ALA A 162 8.33 20.90 -18.64
CA ALA A 162 7.11 21.51 -18.12
C ALA A 162 7.39 22.93 -17.60
N ARG A 163 8.47 23.13 -16.83
CA ARG A 163 8.89 24.45 -16.34
C ARG A 163 9.18 25.42 -17.50
N THR A 164 9.88 24.96 -18.54
CA THR A 164 10.17 25.75 -19.74
C THR A 164 8.88 26.17 -20.47
N VAL A 165 7.94 25.23 -20.67
CA VAL A 165 6.65 25.52 -21.31
C VAL A 165 5.85 26.54 -20.49
N LEU A 166 5.84 26.40 -19.16
CA LEU A 166 5.11 27.29 -18.26
C LEU A 166 5.70 28.70 -18.20
N GLN A 167 7.01 28.87 -18.40
CA GLN A 167 7.63 30.21 -18.49
C GLN A 167 7.09 31.03 -19.66
N GLY A 168 6.68 30.38 -20.76
CA GLY A 168 6.07 31.02 -21.92
C GLY A 168 4.57 31.32 -21.76
N LYS A 169 3.94 30.88 -20.67
CA LYS A 169 2.51 31.10 -20.42
C LYS A 169 2.27 32.38 -19.60
N PRO A 170 1.14 33.07 -19.80
CA PRO A 170 0.79 34.21 -18.97
C PRO A 170 0.70 33.79 -17.50
N LYS A 171 1.35 34.56 -16.62
CA LYS A 171 1.27 34.33 -15.17
C LYS A 171 -0.14 34.64 -14.69
N ILE A 172 -0.65 33.82 -13.77
CA ILE A 172 -1.92 34.08 -13.11
C ILE A 172 -1.73 35.31 -12.20
N PRO A 173 -2.50 36.38 -12.38
CA PRO A 173 -2.42 37.54 -11.50
C PRO A 173 -2.88 37.12 -10.10
N ILE A 174 -2.01 37.30 -9.11
CA ILE A 174 -2.34 37.02 -7.72
C ILE A 174 -3.18 38.19 -7.18
N PRO A 175 -4.39 37.94 -6.64
CA PRO A 175 -5.24 39.01 -6.13
C PRO A 175 -4.58 39.84 -5.03
N ASN A 176 -4.85 41.14 -5.07
CA ASN A 176 -4.55 42.01 -3.94
C ASN A 176 -5.77 42.07 -3.02
N VAL A 177 -5.58 41.68 -1.77
CA VAL A 177 -6.66 41.57 -0.77
C VAL A 177 -6.46 42.58 0.34
N LYS A 178 -7.55 43.09 0.90
CA LYS A 178 -7.54 44.11 1.95
C LYS A 178 -7.00 43.55 3.26
N ASN A 179 -7.40 42.33 3.61
CA ASN A 179 -6.99 41.68 4.86
C ASN A 179 -5.66 40.93 4.69
N ALA A 180 -4.56 41.66 4.59
CA ALA A 180 -3.22 41.09 4.43
C ALA A 180 -2.77 40.24 5.64
N SER A 181 -3.31 40.50 6.84
CA SER A 181 -3.03 39.71 8.05
C SER A 181 -3.59 38.30 8.01
N ALA A 182 -4.55 38.02 7.12
CA ALA A 182 -5.10 36.69 6.89
C ALA A 182 -4.46 35.96 5.70
N VAL A 183 -3.25 36.37 5.29
CA VAL A 183 -2.49 35.75 4.18
C VAL A 183 -1.23 35.11 4.74
N TYR A 184 -1.24 33.78 4.83
CA TYR A 184 -0.11 32.96 5.28
C TYR A 184 0.64 32.34 4.10
N ASN A 185 -0.05 32.10 2.98
CA ASN A 185 0.53 31.62 1.73
C ASN A 185 -0.15 32.27 0.50
N PRO A 186 0.40 32.11 -0.72
CA PRO A 186 -0.16 32.74 -1.92
C PRO A 186 -1.60 32.32 -2.29
N ILE A 187 -2.04 31.11 -1.89
CA ILE A 187 -3.39 30.58 -2.17
C ILE A 187 -4.43 31.37 -1.36
N ASP A 188 -4.09 31.80 -0.14
CA ASP A 188 -5.00 32.54 0.74
C ASP A 188 -5.50 33.84 0.10
N ARG A 189 -4.72 34.44 -0.81
CA ARG A 189 -5.14 35.64 -1.55
C ARG A 189 -6.32 35.36 -2.47
N PHE A 190 -6.37 34.20 -3.11
CA PHE A 190 -7.51 33.80 -3.95
C PHE A 190 -8.75 33.48 -3.11
N ILE A 191 -8.56 32.85 -1.95
CA ILE A 191 -9.66 32.57 -1.01
C ILE A 191 -10.21 33.88 -0.44
N ASN A 192 -9.33 34.77 0.02
CA ASN A 192 -9.71 36.05 0.61
C ASN A 192 -10.37 36.98 -0.43
N GLU A 193 -9.96 36.98 -1.70
CA GLU A 193 -10.67 37.70 -2.76
C GLU A 193 -12.14 37.24 -2.87
N LYS A 194 -12.39 35.92 -2.82
CA LYS A 194 -13.75 35.38 -2.84
C LYS A 194 -14.54 35.76 -1.59
N LEU A 195 -13.94 35.66 -0.40
CA LEU A 195 -14.57 36.09 0.85
C LEU A 195 -14.94 37.58 0.81
N GLU A 196 -14.02 38.45 0.41
CA GLU A 196 -14.26 39.89 0.27
C GLU A 196 -15.38 40.19 -0.73
N SER A 197 -15.42 39.50 -1.87
CA SER A 197 -16.50 39.64 -2.85
C SER A 197 -17.87 39.24 -2.29
N GLY A 198 -17.89 38.25 -1.40
CA GLY A 198 -19.05 37.81 -0.65
C GLY A 198 -19.34 38.64 0.61
N LYS A 199 -18.53 39.65 0.93
CA LYS A 199 -18.58 40.42 2.19
C LYS A 199 -18.47 39.53 3.45
N LEU A 200 -17.65 38.49 3.35
CA LEU A 200 -17.32 37.57 4.43
C LEU A 200 -15.90 37.85 4.92
N GLU A 201 -15.67 37.58 6.20
CA GLU A 201 -14.33 37.64 6.80
C GLU A 201 -13.83 36.22 7.11
N PRO A 202 -12.51 35.98 7.04
CA PRO A 202 -11.93 34.72 7.49
C PRO A 202 -12.27 34.43 8.96
N ASN A 203 -12.49 33.16 9.28
CA ASN A 203 -12.66 32.73 10.66
C ASN A 203 -11.37 32.94 11.45
N GLN A 204 -11.51 33.12 12.77
CA GLN A 204 -10.37 33.17 13.68
C GLN A 204 -9.56 31.88 13.62
N LEU A 205 -8.25 32.00 13.82
CA LEU A 205 -7.38 30.84 13.97
C LEU A 205 -7.83 29.99 15.16
N ILE A 206 -7.93 28.70 14.93
CA ILE A 206 -8.24 27.73 15.98
C ILE A 206 -7.10 27.63 16.99
N ASP A 207 -7.44 27.28 18.23
CA ASP A 207 -6.46 26.96 19.27
C ASP A 207 -5.68 25.67 18.93
N ASP A 208 -4.62 25.42 19.69
CA ASP A 208 -3.72 24.30 19.40
C ASP A 208 -4.32 22.93 19.71
N TRP A 209 -5.23 22.82 20.67
CA TRP A 209 -5.91 21.56 20.96
C TRP A 209 -6.80 21.14 19.79
N ALA A 210 -7.58 22.10 19.27
CA ALA A 210 -8.38 21.92 18.08
C ALA A 210 -7.51 21.66 16.85
N PHE A 211 -6.39 22.38 16.71
CA PHE A 211 -5.42 22.18 15.63
C PHE A 211 -4.87 20.76 15.61
N VAL A 212 -4.26 20.30 16.72
CA VAL A 212 -3.63 18.97 16.81
C VAL A 212 -4.65 17.87 16.51
N ARG A 213 -5.87 17.97 17.05
CA ARG A 213 -6.93 17.00 16.76
C ARG A 213 -7.32 16.99 15.28
N ARG A 214 -7.59 18.16 14.69
CA ARG A 214 -8.08 18.27 13.30
C ARG A 214 -7.01 17.85 12.30
N VAL A 215 -5.79 18.36 12.45
CA VAL A 215 -4.70 18.05 11.51
C VAL A 215 -4.32 16.56 11.57
N THR A 216 -4.37 15.91 12.73
CA THR A 216 -4.11 14.47 12.82
C THR A 216 -5.20 13.65 12.12
N LEU A 217 -6.47 14.02 12.32
CA LEU A 217 -7.59 13.37 11.62
C LEU A 217 -7.53 13.59 10.10
N ASP A 218 -7.22 14.81 9.66
CA ASP A 218 -7.20 15.16 8.24
C ASP A 218 -6.00 14.55 7.50
N VAL A 219 -4.84 14.45 8.16
CA VAL A 219 -3.62 13.96 7.52
C VAL A 219 -3.53 12.44 7.62
N ILE A 220 -3.77 11.84 8.79
CA ILE A 220 -3.54 10.40 9.01
C ILE A 220 -4.79 9.60 9.40
N GLY A 221 -5.97 10.23 9.45
CA GLY A 221 -7.24 9.54 9.65
C GLY A 221 -7.53 9.06 11.07
N THR A 222 -6.68 9.41 12.05
CA THR A 222 -6.81 8.96 13.44
C THR A 222 -6.76 10.13 14.42
N VAL A 223 -7.24 9.90 15.64
CA VAL A 223 -7.08 10.87 16.73
C VAL A 223 -5.63 10.84 17.23
N PRO A 224 -5.08 11.98 17.70
CA PRO A 224 -3.71 12.00 18.21
C PRO A 224 -3.57 11.13 19.46
N THR A 225 -2.47 10.39 19.57
CA THR A 225 -2.15 9.64 20.79
C THR A 225 -1.68 10.58 21.91
N PRO A 226 -1.73 10.16 23.18
CA PRO A 226 -1.17 10.96 24.28
C PRO A 226 0.26 11.42 24.02
N GLU A 227 1.12 10.54 23.49
CA GLU A 227 2.52 10.85 23.19
C GLU A 227 2.66 11.90 22.07
N GLN A 228 1.79 11.85 21.06
CA GLN A 228 1.77 12.87 19.99
C GLN A 228 1.35 14.24 20.53
N ILE A 229 0.35 14.27 21.41
CA ILE A 229 -0.11 15.50 22.08
C ILE A 229 1.03 16.08 22.94
N GLU A 230 1.64 15.26 23.79
CA GLU A 230 2.76 15.67 24.64
C GLU A 230 3.93 16.21 23.82
N SER A 231 4.31 15.50 22.75
CA SER A 231 5.38 15.95 21.85
C SER A 231 5.06 17.29 21.18
N PHE A 232 3.80 17.54 20.82
CA PHE A 232 3.40 18.82 20.20
C PHE A 232 3.49 19.98 21.19
N PHE A 233 3.03 19.80 22.43
CA PHE A 233 3.04 20.86 23.45
C PHE A 233 4.42 21.06 24.09
N ALA A 234 5.32 20.08 24.01
CA ALA A 234 6.72 20.22 24.40
C ALA A 234 7.55 21.03 23.40
N ASP A 235 7.09 21.17 22.15
CA ASP A 235 7.77 21.94 21.10
C ASP A 235 7.50 23.46 21.22
N LYS A 236 8.46 24.26 20.75
CA LYS A 236 8.39 25.73 20.81
C LYS A 236 7.22 26.26 19.98
N PRO A 237 6.40 27.20 20.50
CA PRO A 237 5.24 27.73 19.79
C PRO A 237 5.56 28.25 18.38
N GLU A 238 6.75 28.83 18.20
CA GLU A 238 7.21 29.28 16.90
C GLU A 238 7.46 28.09 15.96
N GLY A 239 6.61 27.95 14.94
CA GLY A 239 6.76 26.94 13.89
C GLY A 239 6.36 25.51 14.26
N ARG A 240 5.80 25.26 15.47
CA ARG A 240 5.43 23.89 15.87
C ARG A 240 4.34 23.28 15.00
N ARG A 241 3.42 24.10 14.47
CA ARG A 241 2.31 23.62 13.63
C ARG A 241 2.85 23.04 12.32
N GLU A 242 3.78 23.76 11.69
CA GLU A 242 4.47 23.36 10.48
C GLU A 242 5.29 22.09 10.73
N ARG A 243 6.07 22.04 11.82
CA ARG A 243 6.86 20.84 12.17
C ARG A 243 5.98 19.63 12.47
N TYR A 244 4.83 19.82 13.10
CA TYR A 244 3.87 18.75 13.37
C TYR A 244 3.20 18.26 12.08
N ILE A 245 2.87 19.16 11.15
CA ILE A 245 2.39 18.78 9.80
C ILE A 245 3.46 17.94 9.09
N GLU A 246 4.73 18.38 9.10
CA GLU A 246 5.84 17.62 8.51
C GLU A 246 6.05 16.24 9.15
N LEU A 247 5.82 16.12 10.46
CA LEU A 247 5.83 14.84 11.16
C LEU A 247 4.71 13.92 10.67
N LEU A 248 3.48 14.44 10.55
CA LEU A 248 2.32 13.68 10.10
C LEU A 248 2.42 13.27 8.63
N LEU A 249 2.95 14.14 7.75
CA LEU A 249 3.16 13.81 6.33
C LEU A 249 4.21 12.69 6.13
N LYS A 250 5.10 12.46 7.11
CA LYS A 250 6.05 11.34 7.12
C LYS A 250 5.49 10.08 7.78
N HIS A 251 4.33 10.16 8.43
CA HIS A 251 3.70 9.03 9.09
C HIS A 251 3.03 8.12 8.05
N PRO A 252 3.20 6.79 8.11
CA PRO A 252 2.63 5.86 7.12
C PRO A 252 1.10 5.94 7.00
N GLY A 253 0.43 6.34 8.10
CA GLY A 253 -1.00 6.57 8.13
C GLY A 253 -1.51 7.64 7.15
N TRP A 254 -0.66 8.54 6.65
CA TRP A 254 -1.03 9.45 5.55
C TRP A 254 -1.43 8.65 4.31
N ALA A 255 -0.62 7.67 3.91
CA ALA A 255 -0.95 6.83 2.77
C ALA A 255 -2.21 6.01 3.03
N ASP A 256 -2.33 5.41 4.22
CA ASP A 256 -3.51 4.61 4.60
C ASP A 256 -4.81 5.44 4.54
N HIS A 257 -4.79 6.66 5.07
CA HIS A 257 -5.95 7.53 5.13
C HIS A 257 -6.42 7.99 3.75
N TRP A 258 -5.49 8.35 2.87
CA TRP A 258 -5.81 8.95 1.58
C TRP A 258 -6.14 7.95 0.48
N VAL A 259 -5.87 6.65 0.68
CA VAL A 259 -6.24 5.62 -0.31
C VAL A 259 -7.74 5.65 -0.59
N SER A 260 -8.59 5.62 0.44
CA SER A 260 -10.05 5.54 0.25
C SER A 260 -10.59 6.73 -0.53
N TYR A 261 -10.16 7.95 -0.18
CA TYR A 261 -10.50 9.16 -0.92
C TYR A 261 -10.11 9.03 -2.40
N TRP A 262 -8.90 8.57 -2.69
CA TRP A 262 -8.45 8.42 -4.07
C TRP A 262 -9.11 7.28 -4.83
N GLN A 263 -9.57 6.23 -4.14
CA GLN A 263 -10.41 5.20 -4.76
C GLN A 263 -11.75 5.77 -5.21
N ASP A 264 -12.34 6.66 -4.41
CA ASP A 264 -13.58 7.36 -4.76
C ASP A 264 -13.35 8.36 -5.92
N VAL A 265 -12.28 9.16 -5.86
CA VAL A 265 -11.90 10.08 -6.95
C VAL A 265 -11.67 9.34 -8.26
N LEU A 266 -11.03 8.17 -8.21
CA LEU A 266 -10.77 7.34 -9.38
C LEU A 266 -11.95 6.44 -9.75
N ALA A 267 -13.10 6.60 -9.07
CA ALA A 267 -14.35 5.87 -9.29
C ALA A 267 -14.14 4.35 -9.40
N GLU A 268 -13.33 3.78 -8.51
CA GLU A 268 -13.16 2.33 -8.43
C GLU A 268 -14.52 1.66 -8.18
N ASN A 269 -14.90 0.74 -9.06
CA ASN A 269 -16.13 -0.04 -8.91
C ASN A 269 -15.81 -1.42 -8.31
N PRO A 270 -15.95 -1.61 -6.98
CA PRO A 270 -15.61 -2.86 -6.32
C PRO A 270 -16.42 -4.07 -6.84
N ASN A 271 -17.62 -3.85 -7.38
CA ASN A 271 -18.47 -4.91 -7.93
C ASN A 271 -17.91 -5.53 -9.22
N ILE A 272 -17.01 -4.82 -9.91
CA ILE A 272 -16.40 -5.30 -11.16
C ILE A 272 -15.06 -6.00 -10.88
N VAL A 273 -14.34 -5.56 -9.84
CA VAL A 273 -13.00 -6.06 -9.55
C VAL A 273 -13.03 -7.40 -8.81
N ASN A 274 -14.06 -7.66 -7.99
CA ASN A 274 -14.39 -9.01 -7.50
C ASN A 274 -15.82 -9.07 -6.88
N PRO A 275 -16.85 -9.50 -7.65
CA PRO A 275 -18.25 -9.43 -7.20
C PRO A 275 -18.57 -10.28 -5.95
N THR A 276 -17.72 -11.24 -5.56
CA THR A 276 -17.95 -12.11 -4.40
C THR A 276 -17.33 -11.61 -3.10
N LEU A 277 -16.47 -10.59 -3.12
CA LEU A 277 -15.74 -10.15 -1.93
C LEU A 277 -15.95 -8.69 -1.51
N ASN A 278 -16.71 -7.90 -2.28
CA ASN A 278 -16.94 -6.47 -2.01
C ASN A 278 -15.64 -5.73 -1.65
N ASN A 279 -14.50 -6.17 -2.21
CA ASN A 279 -13.19 -5.66 -1.89
C ASN A 279 -12.69 -4.79 -3.03
N THR A 280 -12.13 -3.64 -2.68
CA THR A 280 -11.33 -2.87 -3.60
C THR A 280 -10.11 -3.71 -3.96
N GLY A 281 -9.91 -3.93 -5.26
CA GLY A 281 -9.00 -4.96 -5.73
C GLY A 281 -7.54 -4.60 -5.51
N PRO A 282 -6.61 -5.34 -6.13
CA PRO A 282 -5.19 -5.12 -5.94
C PRO A 282 -4.72 -3.72 -6.39
N PHE A 283 -5.50 -3.00 -7.21
CA PHE A 283 -5.22 -1.62 -7.65
C PHE A 283 -4.99 -0.65 -6.49
N ARG A 284 -5.70 -0.81 -5.37
CA ARG A 284 -5.53 0.02 -4.17
C ARG A 284 -4.10 0.05 -3.64
N TRP A 285 -3.35 -1.05 -3.80
CA TRP A 285 -1.97 -1.14 -3.35
C TRP A 285 -1.06 -0.24 -4.18
N TRP A 286 -1.35 -0.06 -5.47
CA TRP A 286 -0.61 0.91 -6.28
C TRP A 286 -0.86 2.35 -5.80
N ILE A 287 -2.09 2.69 -5.41
CA ILE A 287 -2.41 4.00 -4.81
C ILE A 287 -1.64 4.17 -3.49
N HIS A 288 -1.76 3.19 -2.59
CA HIS A 288 -1.09 3.17 -1.30
C HIS A 288 0.42 3.35 -1.41
N GLU A 289 1.07 2.52 -2.24
CA GLU A 289 2.52 2.59 -2.45
C GLU A 289 2.94 3.90 -3.12
N SER A 290 2.11 4.46 -4.00
CA SER A 290 2.38 5.77 -4.60
C SER A 290 2.42 6.89 -3.54
N PHE A 291 1.57 6.83 -2.51
CA PHE A 291 1.60 7.81 -1.42
C PHE A 291 2.72 7.53 -0.42
N LEU A 292 2.95 6.27 -0.05
CA LEU A 292 4.07 5.91 0.83
C LEU A 292 5.42 6.32 0.24
N ASP A 293 5.60 6.14 -1.06
CA ASP A 293 6.85 6.46 -1.75
C ASP A 293 6.93 7.96 -2.14
N ASN A 294 5.94 8.77 -1.77
CA ASN A 294 5.80 10.19 -2.15
C ASN A 294 5.97 10.42 -3.66
N LYS A 295 5.28 9.61 -4.47
CA LYS A 295 5.33 9.66 -5.93
C LYS A 295 4.82 11.03 -6.42
N PRO A 296 5.57 11.73 -7.30
CA PRO A 296 5.10 12.96 -7.93
C PRO A 296 3.76 12.75 -8.66
N PHE A 297 2.84 13.70 -8.52
CA PHE A 297 1.48 13.58 -9.08
C PHE A 297 1.45 13.52 -10.60
N ASP A 298 2.41 14.13 -11.29
CA ASP A 298 2.53 14.04 -12.75
C ASP A 298 2.88 12.61 -13.20
N ARG A 299 3.73 11.91 -12.43
CA ARG A 299 4.00 10.49 -12.62
C ARG A 299 2.77 9.64 -12.30
N PHE A 300 2.09 9.91 -11.18
CA PHE A 300 0.85 9.23 -10.80
C PHE A 300 -0.21 9.32 -11.93
N ALA A 301 -0.47 10.52 -12.44
CA ALA A 301 -1.40 10.75 -13.55
C ALA A 301 -0.93 10.09 -14.85
N THR A 302 0.36 10.15 -15.18
CA THR A 302 0.90 9.52 -16.39
C THR A 302 0.73 7.99 -16.35
N GLU A 303 1.00 7.35 -15.21
CA GLU A 303 0.83 5.92 -15.03
C GLU A 303 -0.65 5.51 -15.20
N LEU A 304 -1.59 6.30 -14.65
CA LEU A 304 -3.04 6.10 -14.86
C LEU A 304 -3.46 6.27 -16.32
N ILE A 305 -2.93 7.26 -17.02
CA ILE A 305 -3.23 7.49 -18.45
C ILE A 305 -2.67 6.35 -19.30
N ARG A 306 -1.49 5.85 -18.96
CA ARG A 306 -0.86 4.73 -19.69
C ARG A 306 -1.59 3.41 -19.44
N MET A 307 -2.13 3.19 -18.24
CA MET A 307 -2.77 1.95 -17.80
C MET A 307 -1.90 0.71 -18.01
N GLU A 308 -0.57 0.88 -17.90
CA GLU A 308 0.38 -0.19 -18.11
C GLU A 308 0.71 -0.92 -16.79
N GLY A 309 1.28 -2.13 -16.90
CA GLY A 309 1.61 -2.96 -15.76
C GLY A 309 0.50 -3.94 -15.37
N SER A 310 0.58 -4.46 -14.15
CA SER A 310 -0.27 -5.57 -13.72
C SER A 310 -1.72 -5.13 -13.48
N LYS A 311 -2.65 -5.87 -14.05
CA LYS A 311 -4.09 -5.76 -13.76
C LYS A 311 -4.47 -6.44 -12.44
N HIS A 312 -3.80 -7.54 -12.09
CA HIS A 312 -4.22 -8.44 -11.00
C HIS A 312 -3.30 -8.44 -9.77
N TYR A 313 -2.18 -7.71 -9.83
CA TYR A 313 -1.16 -7.74 -8.78
C TYR A 313 -0.70 -6.34 -8.35
N GLY A 314 -1.57 -5.34 -8.49
CA GLY A 314 -1.36 -4.01 -7.93
C GLY A 314 -0.46 -3.12 -8.78
N GLY A 315 -0.92 -2.82 -10.00
CA GLY A 315 -0.31 -1.82 -10.87
C GLY A 315 -1.34 -0.90 -11.53
N PRO A 316 -0.89 0.10 -12.30
CA PRO A 316 -1.77 1.06 -12.98
C PRO A 316 -2.75 0.39 -13.96
N GLY A 317 -2.41 -0.76 -14.54
CA GLY A 317 -3.35 -1.56 -15.34
C GLY A 317 -4.60 -2.00 -14.57
N GLY A 318 -4.56 -2.01 -13.23
CA GLY A 318 -5.72 -2.19 -12.37
C GLY A 318 -6.78 -1.10 -12.53
N PHE A 319 -6.39 0.14 -12.84
CA PHE A 319 -7.31 1.24 -13.14
C PHE A 319 -8.20 0.90 -14.33
N GLU A 320 -7.66 0.20 -15.34
CA GLU A 320 -8.42 -0.20 -16.52
C GLU A 320 -9.63 -1.07 -16.14
N MET A 321 -9.41 -2.02 -15.23
CA MET A 321 -10.47 -2.93 -14.75
C MET A 321 -11.38 -2.27 -13.73
N ALA A 322 -10.82 -1.51 -12.79
CA ALA A 322 -11.53 -0.84 -11.71
C ALA A 322 -12.61 0.13 -12.22
N THR A 323 -12.37 0.73 -13.38
CA THR A 323 -13.24 1.74 -14.01
C THR A 323 -14.00 1.20 -15.23
N GLN A 324 -14.09 -0.12 -15.38
CA GLN A 324 -14.82 -0.70 -16.49
C GLN A 324 -16.31 -0.34 -16.40
N ASN A 325 -16.91 0.04 -17.52
CA ASN A 325 -18.32 0.43 -17.58
C ASN A 325 -18.88 0.21 -19.01
N ASP A 326 -20.10 0.65 -19.26
CA ASP A 326 -20.80 0.65 -20.55
C ASP A 326 -19.99 1.23 -21.73
N VAL A 327 -19.30 2.36 -21.52
CA VAL A 327 -18.38 2.97 -22.49
C VAL A 327 -17.00 3.16 -21.85
N PRO A 328 -16.17 2.10 -21.75
CA PRO A 328 -15.05 2.05 -20.82
C PRO A 328 -14.04 3.19 -20.94
N MET A 329 -13.70 3.62 -22.16
CA MET A 329 -12.69 4.66 -22.38
C MET A 329 -13.25 6.08 -22.16
N ALA A 330 -14.54 6.31 -22.45
CA ALA A 330 -15.20 7.57 -22.12
C ALA A 330 -15.38 7.72 -20.60
N ALA A 331 -15.67 6.62 -19.90
CA ALA A 331 -15.69 6.60 -18.44
C ALA A 331 -14.33 7.02 -17.85
N LYS A 332 -13.25 6.36 -18.28
CA LYS A 332 -11.87 6.69 -17.86
C LYS A 332 -11.48 8.13 -18.19
N ALA A 333 -11.84 8.61 -19.38
CA ALA A 333 -11.56 9.97 -19.80
C ALA A 333 -12.22 11.02 -18.89
N HIS A 334 -13.48 10.81 -18.49
CA HIS A 334 -14.12 11.74 -17.56
C HIS A 334 -13.49 11.64 -16.16
N ILE A 335 -13.15 10.43 -15.68
CA ILE A 335 -12.57 10.23 -14.35
C ILE A 335 -11.23 10.96 -14.24
N VAL A 336 -10.33 10.75 -15.20
CA VAL A 336 -9.02 11.43 -15.23
C VAL A 336 -9.20 12.94 -15.43
N GLY A 337 -10.12 13.35 -16.29
CA GLY A 337 -10.43 14.78 -16.52
C GLY A 337 -10.95 15.48 -15.27
N GLN A 338 -11.84 14.84 -14.52
CA GLN A 338 -12.35 15.39 -13.26
C GLN A 338 -11.25 15.42 -12.19
N ALA A 339 -10.53 14.32 -12.02
CA ALA A 339 -9.52 14.18 -10.97
C ALA A 339 -8.35 15.15 -11.11
N PHE A 340 -7.87 15.40 -12.33
CA PHE A 340 -6.63 16.18 -12.55
C PHE A 340 -6.83 17.52 -13.24
N LEU A 341 -7.96 17.73 -13.91
CA LEU A 341 -8.25 18.97 -14.64
C LEU A 341 -9.48 19.72 -14.09
N GLY A 342 -10.22 19.12 -13.15
CA GLY A 342 -11.45 19.72 -12.60
C GLY A 342 -12.58 19.84 -13.63
N LEU A 343 -12.54 19.04 -14.70
CA LEU A 343 -13.52 19.11 -15.80
C LEU A 343 -14.65 18.11 -15.58
N GLU A 344 -15.88 18.60 -15.52
CA GLU A 344 -17.07 17.77 -15.38
C GLU A 344 -17.62 17.36 -16.75
N MET A 345 -17.25 16.16 -17.20
CA MET A 345 -17.63 15.58 -18.49
C MET A 345 -18.52 14.34 -18.37
N LYS A 346 -19.07 14.04 -17.18
CA LYS A 346 -19.86 12.82 -16.98
C LYS A 346 -21.09 12.75 -17.90
N CYS A 347 -21.79 13.87 -18.09
CA CYS A 347 -22.94 13.95 -19.03
C CYS A 347 -22.53 13.76 -20.49
N ALA A 348 -21.33 14.25 -20.85
CA ALA A 348 -20.72 14.10 -22.19
C ALA A 348 -20.45 12.65 -22.61
N ARG A 349 -20.76 11.66 -21.76
CA ARG A 349 -20.76 10.24 -22.14
C ARG A 349 -21.89 9.89 -23.11
N CYS A 350 -23.06 10.51 -22.95
CA CYS A 350 -24.29 10.14 -23.67
C CYS A 350 -24.82 11.25 -24.58
N HIS A 351 -24.62 12.51 -24.21
CA HIS A 351 -25.05 13.70 -24.95
C HIS A 351 -24.18 14.90 -24.57
N ASP A 352 -24.25 16.02 -25.28
CA ASP A 352 -23.51 17.23 -24.91
C ASP A 352 -23.87 17.70 -23.49
N ALA A 353 -22.87 18.12 -22.71
CA ALA A 353 -23.09 18.46 -21.30
C ALA A 353 -24.03 19.68 -21.18
N PRO A 354 -25.11 19.60 -20.38
CA PRO A 354 -26.12 20.66 -20.34
C PRO A 354 -25.71 21.85 -19.46
N PHE A 355 -24.74 21.64 -18.55
CA PHE A 355 -24.30 22.63 -17.56
C PHE A 355 -22.80 22.96 -17.67
N HIS A 356 -22.11 22.38 -18.65
CA HIS A 356 -20.67 22.56 -18.87
C HIS A 356 -20.39 22.66 -20.37
N ASP A 357 -19.35 23.41 -20.73
CA ASP A 357 -18.99 23.67 -22.13
C ASP A 357 -18.22 22.51 -22.78
N PHE A 358 -18.70 21.27 -22.59
CA PHE A 358 -18.10 20.06 -23.17
C PHE A 358 -19.11 19.30 -24.02
N LYS A 359 -18.73 19.05 -25.26
CA LYS A 359 -19.51 18.20 -26.17
C LYS A 359 -19.22 16.74 -25.92
N GLN A 360 -20.16 15.87 -26.33
CA GLN A 360 -19.95 14.43 -26.38
C GLN A 360 -18.68 14.10 -27.19
N SER A 361 -18.46 14.81 -28.31
CA SER A 361 -17.26 14.64 -29.13
C SER A 361 -15.95 14.90 -28.39
N ASP A 362 -15.93 15.83 -27.44
CA ASP A 362 -14.70 16.25 -26.75
C ASP A 362 -14.24 15.14 -25.79
N LEU A 363 -15.18 14.58 -25.02
CA LEU A 363 -14.90 13.42 -24.18
C LEU A 363 -14.39 12.24 -24.99
N PHE A 364 -15.00 11.97 -26.15
CA PHE A 364 -14.65 10.84 -26.99
C PHE A 364 -13.31 11.01 -27.72
N GLN A 365 -12.84 12.23 -27.94
CA GLN A 365 -11.47 12.49 -28.39
C GLN A 365 -10.44 12.11 -27.32
N VAL A 366 -10.70 12.45 -26.06
CA VAL A 366 -9.85 12.01 -24.94
C VAL A 366 -9.92 10.48 -24.79
N ALA A 367 -11.11 9.89 -24.94
CA ALA A 367 -11.27 8.44 -24.92
C ALA A 367 -10.46 7.74 -26.04
N ALA A 368 -10.44 8.31 -27.25
CA ALA A 368 -9.63 7.81 -28.35
C ALA A 368 -8.12 7.92 -28.06
N MET A 369 -7.69 9.03 -27.44
CA MET A 369 -6.31 9.21 -26.96
C MET A 369 -5.93 8.12 -25.94
N LEU A 370 -6.75 7.89 -24.92
CA LEU A 370 -6.52 6.84 -23.91
C LEU A 370 -6.48 5.45 -24.53
N ARG A 371 -7.36 5.18 -25.50
CA ARG A 371 -7.39 3.92 -26.26
C ARG A 371 -6.19 3.75 -27.18
N ARG A 372 -5.51 4.85 -27.54
CA ARG A 372 -4.49 4.91 -28.60
C ARG A 372 -5.02 4.40 -29.95
N GLY A 373 -6.26 4.76 -30.27
CA GLY A 373 -6.92 4.34 -31.50
C GLY A 373 -8.31 4.96 -31.70
N PRO A 374 -8.93 4.75 -32.87
CA PRO A 374 -10.22 5.34 -33.19
C PRO A 374 -11.31 4.93 -32.19
N GLN A 375 -12.12 5.89 -31.77
CA GLN A 375 -13.28 5.67 -30.91
C GLN A 375 -14.51 6.35 -31.55
N ALA A 376 -15.53 5.56 -31.85
CA ALA A 376 -16.78 6.09 -32.39
C ALA A 376 -17.54 6.88 -31.32
N VAL A 377 -18.08 8.02 -31.71
CA VAL A 377 -19.03 8.79 -30.89
C VAL A 377 -20.42 8.15 -31.08
N PRO A 378 -21.09 7.68 -30.02
CA PRO A 378 -22.45 7.19 -30.10
C PRO A 378 -23.39 8.26 -30.66
N LYS A 379 -24.50 7.84 -31.27
CA LYS A 379 -25.57 8.79 -31.55
C LYS A 379 -26.08 9.33 -30.21
N SER A 380 -26.14 10.66 -30.11
CA SER A 380 -26.65 11.35 -28.93
C SER A 380 -28.10 10.91 -28.67
N SER A 381 -28.41 10.63 -27.41
CA SER A 381 -29.77 10.21 -26.99
C SER A 381 -30.73 11.38 -26.88
#